data_AF-A0A544DQS0-F1
#
_entry.id   AF-A0A544DQS0-F1
#
_cell.length_a   1.000
_cell.length_b   1.000
_cell.length_c   1.000
_cell.angle_alpha   90.00
_cell.angle_beta   90.00
_cell.angle_gamma   90.00
#
_symmetry.space_group_name_H-M   'P 1'
#
loop_
_entity.id
_entity.type
_entity.pdbx_description
1 polymer ?
#
loop_
_entity_poly.entity_id
_entity_poly.type
_entity_poly.pdbx_seq_one_letter_code
_entity_poly.pdbx_strand_id
1 'polypeptide(L)' 'MILNELKAVIESKNGATRQELARRFALSEDGIDAMLAVWIKKGVLSRQQYINAEDEVVRVRYVMNQAGSLAVNVTM' A
#
# COMPACT_ATOMS: atom_id res chain seq x y z
N MET A 1 13.43 9.95 -6.66
CA MET A 1 13.68 9.09 -5.50
C MET A 1 12.57 8.08 -5.43
N ILE A 2 12.91 6.80 -5.30
CA ILE A 2 12.01 5.64 -5.47
C ILE A 2 10.69 5.73 -4.68
N LEU A 3 10.69 6.42 -3.52
CA LEU A 3 9.51 6.63 -2.68
C LEU A 3 8.39 7.45 -3.36
N ASN A 4 8.77 8.46 -4.16
CA ASN A 4 7.81 9.30 -4.87
C ASN A 4 7.24 8.57 -6.09
N GLU A 5 8.04 7.72 -6.72
CA GLU A 5 7.62 6.89 -7.85
C GLU A 5 6.64 5.80 -7.41
N LEU A 6 6.92 5.15 -6.27
CA LEU A 6 5.98 4.22 -5.64
C LEU A 6 4.63 4.89 -5.37
N LYS A 7 4.63 6.09 -4.79
CA LYS A 7 3.42 6.87 -4.56
C LYS A 7 2.69 7.20 -5.87
N ALA A 8 3.41 7.67 -6.90
CA ALA A 8 2.82 8.02 -8.19
C ALA A 8 2.15 6.82 -8.88
N VAL A 9 2.73 5.62 -8.76
CA VAL A 9 2.11 4.39 -9.29
C VAL A 9 0.79 4.10 -8.57
N ILE A 10 0.75 4.22 -7.24
CA ILE A 10 -0.45 3.98 -6.44
C ILE A 10 -1.55 5.01 -6.79
N GLU A 11 -1.17 6.26 -7.00
CA GLU A 11 -2.07 7.34 -7.41
C GLU A 11 -2.66 7.10 -8.81
N SER A 12 -1.82 6.72 -9.78
CA SER A 12 -2.24 6.52 -11.17
C SER A 12 -3.26 5.40 -11.39
N LYS A 13 -3.26 4.38 -10.52
CA LYS A 13 -4.10 3.18 -10.66
C LYS A 13 -5.26 3.10 -9.66
N ASN A 14 -5.51 4.17 -8.89
CA ASN A 14 -6.44 4.16 -7.77
C ASN A 14 -6.14 3.00 -6.79
N GLY A 15 -4.85 2.84 -6.47
CA GLY A 15 -4.31 1.79 -5.63
C GLY A 15 -3.46 0.75 -6.36
N ALA A 16 -2.60 0.05 -5.62
CA ALA A 16 -1.76 -1.02 -6.16
C ALA A 16 -1.52 -2.10 -5.11
N THR A 17 -1.33 -3.35 -5.54
CA THR A 17 -1.02 -4.45 -4.61
C THR A 17 0.47 -4.48 -4.24
N ARG A 18 0.79 -4.99 -3.05
CA ARG A 18 2.18 -5.15 -2.60
C ARG A 18 3.03 -5.97 -3.59
N GLN A 19 2.47 -7.06 -4.09
CA GLN A 19 3.11 -7.92 -5.09
C GLN A 19 3.37 -7.18 -6.42
N GLU A 20 2.42 -6.38 -6.88
CA GLU A 20 2.58 -5.62 -8.12
C GLU A 20 3.69 -4.57 -8.00
N LEU A 21 3.77 -3.88 -6.86
CA LEU A 21 4.84 -2.92 -6.59
C LEU A 21 6.20 -3.63 -6.44
N ALA A 22 6.26 -4.73 -5.71
CA ALA A 22 7.48 -5.54 -5.55
C ALA A 22 8.04 -5.98 -6.92
N ARG A 23 7.19 -6.53 -7.79
CA ARG A 23 7.58 -6.93 -9.15
C ARG A 23 8.03 -5.76 -10.01
N ARG A 24 7.29 -4.64 -9.99
CA ARG A 24 7.59 -3.47 -10.82
C ARG A 24 8.90 -2.79 -10.45
N PHE A 25 9.23 -2.75 -9.16
CA PHE A 25 10.43 -2.09 -8.65
C PHE A 25 11.57 -3.07 -8.34
N ALA A 26 11.39 -4.37 -8.66
CA ALA A 26 12.35 -5.44 -8.36
C ALA A 26 12.80 -5.44 -6.88
N LEU A 27 11.85 -5.23 -5.96
CA LEU A 27 12.05 -5.15 -4.52
C LEU A 27 11.33 -6.29 -3.80
N SER A 28 11.77 -6.60 -2.58
CA SER A 28 11.02 -7.49 -1.70
C SER A 28 9.71 -6.84 -1.26
N GLU A 29 8.70 -7.66 -1.01
CA GLU A 29 7.41 -7.19 -0.49
C GLU A 29 7.57 -6.43 0.83
N ASP A 30 8.42 -6.90 1.73
CA ASP A 30 8.74 -6.21 2.99
C ASP A 30 9.46 -4.88 2.76
N GLY A 31 10.29 -4.79 1.72
CA GLY A 31 10.94 -3.55 1.31
C GLY A 31 9.92 -2.51 0.84
N ILE A 32 8.88 -2.93 0.11
CA ILE A 32 7.76 -2.07 -0.26
C ILE A 32 6.99 -1.60 0.97
N ASP A 33 6.64 -2.51 1.89
CA ASP A 33 5.97 -2.17 3.16
C ASP A 33 6.78 -1.11 3.95
N ALA A 34 8.10 -1.33 4.10
CA ALA A 34 8.98 -0.40 4.81
C ALA A 34 9.04 0.98 4.15
N MET A 35 9.09 1.04 2.81
CA MET A 35 9.09 2.31 2.08
C MET A 35 7.76 3.06 2.21
N LEU A 36 6.64 2.36 2.09
CA LEU A 36 5.32 2.99 2.13
C LEU A 36 4.86 3.34 3.55
N ALA A 37 5.45 2.73 4.59
CA ALA A 37 5.17 3.05 5.99
C ALA A 37 5.30 4.54 6.31
N VAL A 38 6.21 5.27 5.65
CA VAL A 38 6.38 6.71 5.84
C VAL A 38 5.12 7.48 5.40
N TRP A 39 4.52 7.10 4.26
CA TRP A 39 3.32 7.74 3.73
C TRP A 39 2.06 7.35 4.50
N ILE A 40 2.02 6.10 4.99
CA ILE A 40 0.94 5.62 5.87
C ILE A 40 0.94 6.43 7.18
N LYS A 41 2.10 6.58 7.83
CA LYS A 41 2.25 7.40 9.05
C LYS A 41 1.87 8.86 8.82
N LYS A 42 2.10 9.39 7.62
CA LYS A 42 1.71 10.77 7.24
C LYS A 42 0.24 10.92 6.86
N GLY A 43 -0.54 9.84 6.87
CA GLY A 43 -1.95 9.90 6.50
C GLY A 43 -2.22 10.01 5.00
N VAL A 44 -1.21 9.76 4.14
CA VAL A 44 -1.33 9.93 2.68
C VAL A 44 -1.83 8.66 2.00
N LEU A 45 -1.46 7.50 2.54
CA LEU A 45 -1.85 6.18 2.04
C LEU A 45 -2.57 5.40 3.13
N SER A 46 -3.48 4.52 2.72
CA SER A 46 -4.03 3.47 3.56
C SER A 46 -3.59 2.09 3.07
N ARG A 47 -3.42 1.16 4.02
CA ARG A 47 -3.10 -0.25 3.77
C ARG A 47 -4.37 -1.07 4.00
N GLN A 48 -4.81 -1.75 2.95
CA GLN A 48 -5.94 -2.68 2.98
C GLN A 48 -5.39 -4.10 2.99
N GLN A 49 -5.73 -4.86 4.02
CA GLN A 49 -5.34 -6.26 4.16
C GLN A 49 -6.59 -7.11 3.97
N TYR A 50 -6.53 -8.01 3.00
CA TYR A 50 -7.58 -9.00 2.76
C TYR A 50 -7.20 -10.28 3.48
N ILE A 51 -8.10 -10.78 4.31
CA ILE A 51 -7.94 -12.03 5.04
C ILE A 51 -8.83 -13.13 4.44
N ASN A 52 -8.41 -14.39 4.56
CA ASN A 52 -9.27 -15.53 4.25
C ASN A 52 -10.08 -15.96 5.49
N ALA A 53 -10.89 -17.01 5.36
CA ALA A 53 -11.67 -17.58 6.46
C ALA A 53 -10.82 -18.21 7.59
N GLU A 54 -9.50 -18.32 7.38
CA GLU A 54 -8.52 -18.85 8.33
C GLU A 54 -7.69 -17.73 8.97
N ASP A 55 -8.14 -16.47 8.86
CA ASP A 55 -7.48 -15.26 9.38
C ASP A 55 -6.09 -14.97 8.78
N GLU A 56 -5.74 -15.60 7.65
CA GLU A 56 -4.48 -15.38 6.96
C GLU A 56 -4.57 -14.23 5.94
N VAL A 57 -3.56 -13.35 5.94
CA VAL A 57 -3.48 -12.24 4.97
C VAL A 57 -3.14 -12.78 3.58
N VAL A 58 -4.13 -12.84 2.71
CA VAL A 58 -3.98 -13.31 1.32
C VAL A 58 -3.59 -12.21 0.35
N ARG A 59 -3.88 -10.94 0.66
CA ARG A 59 -3.53 -9.80 -0.21
C ARG A 59 -3.36 -8.51 0.58
N VAL A 60 -2.36 -7.72 0.19
CA VAL A 60 -2.15 -6.36 0.69
C VAL A 60 -2.25 -5.38 -0.48
N ARG A 61 -3.09 -4.36 -0.31
CA ARG A 61 -3.27 -3.27 -1.28
C ARG A 61 -3.04 -1.92 -0.61
N TYR A 62 -2.37 -1.02 -1.33
CA TYR A 62 -2.21 0.37 -0.94
C TYR A 62 -3.14 1.24 -1.75
N VAL A 63 -3.77 2.22 -1.11
CA VAL A 63 -4.69 3.17 -1.74
C VAL A 63 -4.37 4.59 -1.28
N MET A 64 -4.58 5.56 -2.17
CA MET A 64 -4.49 6.98 -1.82
C MET A 64 -5.64 7.35 -0.90
N ASN A 65 -5.35 8.09 0.16
CA ASN A 65 -6.38 8.73 0.95
C ASN A 65 -6.94 9.93 0.20
N GLN A 66 -8.25 10.13 0.27
CA GLN A 66 -8.86 11.34 -0.29
C GLN A 66 -8.43 12.55 0.57
N ALA A 67 -8.28 13.71 -0.06
CA ALA A 67 -7.91 14.93 0.66
C ALA A 67 -8.97 15.22 1.75
N GLY A 68 -8.54 15.17 3.02
CA GLY A 68 -9.41 15.32 4.19
C GLY A 68 -9.90 14.00 4.82
N SER A 69 -9.49 12.82 4.34
CA SER A 69 -9.81 11.53 4.97
C SER A 69 -8.73 11.09 5.96
N LEU A 70 -9.14 10.43 7.04
CA LEU A 70 -8.21 9.78 7.98
C LEU A 70 -7.54 8.58 7.29
N ALA A 71 -6.26 8.30 7.59
CA ALA A 71 -5.67 7.01 7.23
C ALA A 71 -6.28 5.91 8.09
N VAL A 72 -6.78 4.86 7.44
CA VAL A 72 -7.44 3.74 8.11
C VAL A 72 -6.76 2.45 7.68
N ASN A 73 -6.39 1.62 8.65
CA ASN A 73 -6.09 0.21 8.38
C ASN A 73 -7.42 -0.54 8.37
N VAL A 74 -7.81 -1.04 7.20
CA VAL A 74 -9.03 -1.84 7.04
C VAL A 74 -8.63 -3.28 6.80
N THR A 75 -9.11 -4.17 7.67
CA THR A 75 -9.07 -5.62 7.49
C THR A 75 -10.41 -6.03 6.89
N MET A 76 -10.40 -6.71 5.75
CA MET A 76 -11.59 -7.18 5.03
C MET A 76 -11.50 -8.66 4.71
#